data_AF-A0A925SWU8-F1
#
_entry.id   AF-A0A925SWU8-F1
#
_cell.length_a   1.000
_cell.length_b   1.000
_cell.length_c   1.000
_cell.angle_alpha   90.00
_cell.angle_beta   90.00
_cell.angle_gamma   90.00
#
_symmetry.space_group_name_H-M   'P 1'
#
loop_
_entity.id
_entity.type
_entity.pdbx_description
1 polymer ?
#
loop_
_entity_poly.entity_id
_entity_poly.type
_entity_poly.pdbx_seq_one_letter_code
_entity_poly.pdbx_strand_id
1 'polypeptide(L)' 'LPQEGAKLAHFCSMCGPHFCSMKITQDVRDYAAKLGVSEQEALKKGMEVKSIEFVKQGAEIYAKQ' A
#
# COMPACT_ATOMS: atom_id res chain seq x y z
N LEU A 1 11.71 0.90 -20.34
CA LEU A 1 11.97 -0.56 -20.32
C LEU A 1 11.53 -1.14 -21.66
N PRO A 2 12.45 -1.68 -22.49
CA PRO A 2 12.12 -2.15 -23.84
C PRO A 2 11.42 -3.53 -23.87
N GLN A 3 11.27 -4.19 -22.72
CA GLN A 3 10.56 -5.46 -22.60
C GLN A 3 9.05 -5.24 -22.77
N GLU A 4 8.39 -6.03 -23.63
CA GLU A 4 6.94 -6.00 -23.90
C GLU A 4 6.08 -5.97 -22.62
N GLY A 5 6.44 -6.79 -21.62
CA GLY A 5 5.72 -6.83 -20.34
C GLY A 5 5.74 -5.52 -19.54
N ALA A 6 6.76 -4.68 -19.73
CA ALA A 6 6.84 -3.37 -19.08
C ALA A 6 5.99 -2.30 -19.76
N LYS A 7 5.48 -2.55 -20.98
CA LYS A 7 4.49 -1.66 -21.64
C LYS A 7 3.10 -1.80 -21.01
N LEU A 8 2.82 -2.94 -20.40
CA LEU A 8 1.57 -3.25 -19.68
C LEU A 8 1.69 -3.00 -18.17
N ALA A 9 2.92 -2.75 -17.69
CA ALA A 9 3.18 -2.54 -16.27
C ALA A 9 2.72 -1.15 -15.84
N HIS A 10 1.88 -1.09 -14.81
CA HIS A 10 1.43 0.17 -14.20
C HIS A 10 2.51 0.85 -13.33
N PHE A 11 3.79 0.54 -13.51
CA PHE A 11 4.88 1.15 -12.76
C PHE A 11 6.01 1.60 -13.68
N CYS A 12 6.53 2.79 -13.40
CA CYS A 12 7.72 3.31 -14.07
C CYS A 12 8.97 2.59 -13.54
N SER A 13 10.03 2.51 -14.35
CA SER A 13 11.29 1.80 -14.03
C SER A 13 11.96 2.24 -12.72
N MET A 14 11.58 3.39 -12.15
CA MET A 14 12.09 3.89 -10.88
C MET A 14 11.30 3.42 -9.65
N CYS A 15 10.05 2.98 -9.79
CA CYS A 15 9.15 2.76 -8.65
C CYS A 15 8.89 1.29 -8.32
N GLY A 16 9.24 0.35 -9.21
CA GLY A 16 8.93 -1.07 -9.01
C GLY A 16 7.43 -1.35 -8.76
N PRO A 17 7.04 -2.62 -8.62
CA PRO A 17 5.64 -2.99 -8.42
C PRO A 17 5.08 -2.55 -7.06
N HIS A 18 5.94 -2.41 -6.04
CA HIS A 18 5.51 -2.10 -4.66
C HIS A 18 5.52 -0.60 -4.33
N PHE A 19 6.25 0.25 -5.06
CA PHE A 19 6.36 1.69 -4.75
C PHE A 19 5.79 2.59 -5.84
N CYS A 20 5.01 2.03 -6.77
CA CYS A 20 4.24 2.87 -7.68
C CYS A 20 3.19 3.64 -6.90
N SER A 21 3.41 4.94 -6.70
CA SER A 21 2.50 5.85 -6.00
C SER A 21 1.07 5.80 -6.55
N MET A 22 0.91 5.65 -7.86
CA MET A 22 -0.39 5.48 -8.50
C MET A 22 -1.08 4.17 -8.07
N LYS A 23 -0.36 3.05 -8.04
CA LYS A 23 -0.91 1.77 -7.60
C LYS A 23 -1.28 1.78 -6.12
N ILE A 24 -0.44 2.37 -5.27
CA ILE A 24 -0.72 2.55 -3.84
C ILE A 24 -2.01 3.36 -3.66
N THR A 25 -2.17 4.45 -4.42
CA THR A 25 -3.38 5.28 -4.35
C THR A 25 -4.63 4.51 -4.78
N GLN A 26 -4.52 3.71 -5.85
CA GLN A 26 -5.61 2.85 -6.31
C GLN A 26 -5.98 1.81 -5.26
N ASP A 27 -4.99 1.17 -4.63
CA ASP A 27 -5.24 0.15 -3.60
C ASP A 27 -5.95 0.74 -2.37
N VAL A 28 -5.63 1.98 -1.98
CA VAL A 28 -6.35 2.70 -0.91
C VAL A 28 -7.81 2.98 -1.29
N ARG A 29 -8.07 3.40 -2.54
CA ARG A 29 -9.42 3.64 -3.04
C ARG A 29 -10.24 2.36 -3.09
N ASP A 30 -9.65 1.28 -3.59
CA ASP A 30 -10.31 -0.03 -3.68
C ASP A 30 -10.61 -0.57 -2.28
N TYR A 31 -9.70 -0.36 -1.32
CA TYR A 31 -9.91 -0.72 0.08
C TYR A 31 -11.06 0.08 0.72
N ALA A 32 -11.11 1.39 0.49
CA ALA A 32 -12.19 2.25 0.96
C ALA A 32 -13.56 1.82 0.36
N ALA A 33 -13.59 1.56 -0.95
CA ALA A 33 -14.78 1.11 -1.66
C ALA A 33 -15.31 -0.23 -1.13
N LYS A 34 -14.43 -1.21 -0.84
CA LYS A 34 -14.81 -2.50 -0.25
C LYS A 34 -15.44 -2.38 1.13
N LEU A 35 -15.02 -1.38 1.91
CA LEU A 35 -15.52 -1.11 3.24
C LEU A 35 -16.75 -0.18 3.25
N GLY A 36 -17.10 0.41 2.10
CA GLY A 36 -18.20 1.38 2.00
C GLY A 36 -17.95 2.67 2.79
N VAL A 37 -16.68 3.03 3.02
CA VAL A 37 -16.28 4.21 3.80
C VAL A 37 -15.56 5.23 2.91
N SER A 38 -15.46 6.46 3.37
CA SER A 38 -14.67 7.48 2.68
C SER A 38 -13.18 7.13 2.68
N GLU A 39 -12.42 7.63 1.69
CA GLU A 39 -10.96 7.41 1.62
C GLU A 39 -10.24 7.85 2.92
N GLN A 40 -10.69 8.95 3.51
CA GLN A 40 -10.13 9.51 4.75
C GLN A 40 -10.37 8.59 5.96
N GLU A 41 -11.57 8.01 6.06
CA GLU A 41 -11.89 7.05 7.10
C GLU A 41 -11.14 5.72 6.92
N ALA A 42 -10.99 5.26 5.67
CA ALA A 42 -10.21 4.06 5.35
C ALA A 42 -8.74 4.22 5.77
N LEU A 43 -8.14 5.39 5.50
CA LEU A 43 -6.79 5.73 5.94
C LEU A 43 -6.67 5.71 7.47
N LYS A 44 -7.59 6.36 8.17
CA LYS A 44 -7.56 6.42 9.64
C LYS A 44 -7.66 5.03 10.26
N LYS A 45 -8.62 4.22 9.82
CA LYS A 45 -8.80 2.83 10.28
C LYS A 45 -7.59 1.96 9.93
N GLY A 46 -7.04 2.11 8.72
CA GLY A 46 -5.84 1.38 8.29
C GLY A 46 -4.63 1.67 9.18
N MET A 47 -4.40 2.95 9.50
CA MET A 47 -3.32 3.35 10.42
C MET A 47 -3.54 2.82 11.85
N GLU A 48 -4.77 2.85 12.35
CA GLU A 48 -5.09 2.31 13.67
C GLU A 48 -4.80 0.80 13.76
N VAL A 49 -5.25 0.02 12.77
CA VAL A 49 -4.97 -1.42 12.69
C VAL A 49 -3.47 -1.69 12.62
N LYS A 50 -2.74 -0.95 11.77
CA LYS A 50 -1.29 -1.11 11.64
C LYS A 50 -0.51 -0.69 12.87
N SER A 51 -0.95 0.35 13.58
CA SER A 51 -0.37 0.76 14.86
C SER A 51 -0.51 -0.34 15.92
N ILE A 52 -1.70 -0.95 16.02
CA ILE A 52 -1.94 -2.08 16.93
C ILE A 52 -1.06 -3.28 16.55
N GLU A 53 -0.95 -3.59 15.25
CA GLU A 53 -0.08 -4.67 14.75
C GLU A 53 1.39 -4.41 15.11
N PHE A 54 1.88 -3.19 14.91
CA PHE A 54 3.25 -2.79 15.24
C PHE A 54 3.55 -2.96 16.73
N VAL A 55 2.66 -2.50 17.60
CA VAL A 55 2.81 -2.66 19.07
C VAL A 55 2.79 -4.15 19.44
N LYS A 56 1.90 -4.95 18.85
CA LYS A 56 1.82 -6.41 19.09
C LYS A 56 3.08 -7.15 18.65
N GLN A 57 3.75 -6.68 17.60
CA GLN A 57 4.99 -7.26 17.08
C GLN A 57 6.23 -6.83 17.88
N GLY A 58 6.06 -6.14 19.03
CA GLY A 58 7.16 -5.74 19.90
C GLY A 58 7.65 -4.30 19.70
N ALA A 59 6.94 -3.52 18.87
CA ALA A 59 7.30 -2.13 18.54
C ALA A 59 8.74 -1.97 18.01
N GLU A 60 9.24 -2.99 17.31
CA GLU A 60 10.56 -2.97 16.69
C GLU A 60 10.46 -2.48 15.24
N ILE A 61 11.29 -1.49 14.89
CA ILE A 61 11.37 -0.97 13.51
C ILE A 61 12.05 -2.00 12.58
N TYR A 62 12.97 -2.78 13.13
CA TYR A 62 13.72 -3.79 12.39
C TYR A 62 13.38 -5.17 12.94
N ALA A 63 12.45 -5.87 12.30
CA ALA A 63 12.26 -7.28 12.56
C ALA A 63 13.49 -8.06 12.09
N LYS A 64 14.07 -8.89 12.96
CA LYS A 64 15.09 -9.87 12.54
C LYS A 64 14.43 -10.84 11.57
N GLN A 65 14.98 -10.88 10.35
CA GLN A 65 14.47 -11.63 9.22
C GLN A 65 14.55 -13.15 9.42
#